data_AF-A0A7Y2C583-F1
#
_entry.id   AF-A0A7Y2C583-F1
#
_cell.length_a   1.000
_cell.length_b   1.000
_cell.length_c   1.000
_cell.angle_alpha   90.00
_cell.angle_beta   90.00
_cell.angle_gamma   90.00
#
_symmetry.space_group_name_H-M   'P 1'
#
loop_
_entity.id
_entity.type
_entity.pdbx_description
1 polymer ?
#
loop_
_entity_poly.entity_id
_entity_poly.type
_entity_poly.pdbx_seq_one_letter_code
_entity_poly.pdbx_strand_id
1 'polypeptide(L)' 'MFGLFKKDPVKKLEREYARRMEEAMSVQRSGDLKKYAVMIEEAESIAKQIAQMKNG' A
#
# COMPACT_ATOMS: atom_id res chain seq x y z
N MET A 1 27.03 -11.69 -13.96
CA MET A 1 25.57 -11.48 -14.01
C MET A 1 25.15 -10.52 -12.88
N PHE A 2 25.20 -9.20 -13.12
CA PHE A 2 24.79 -8.18 -12.14
C PHE A 2 24.10 -7.03 -12.86
N GLY A 3 22.85 -7.25 -13.26
CA GLY A 3 22.13 -6.27 -14.06
C GLY A 3 20.62 -6.40 -14.01
N LEU A 4 20.00 -6.57 -12.82
CA LEU A 4 18.53 -6.70 -12.75
C LEU A 4 17.84 -6.08 -11.52
N PHE A 5 18.49 -5.21 -10.74
CA PHE A 5 17.82 -4.54 -9.61
C PHE A 5 17.78 -3.02 -9.76
N LYS A 6 17.22 -2.52 -10.86
CA LYS A 6 16.56 -1.22 -10.77
C LYS A 6 15.34 -1.43 -9.88
N LYS A 7 15.45 -1.07 -8.59
CA LYS A 7 14.30 -1.02 -7.68
C LYS A 7 13.31 -0.03 -8.27
N ASP A 8 12.26 -0.55 -8.88
CA ASP A 8 11.14 0.25 -9.31
C ASP A 8 10.46 0.81 -8.05
N PRO A 9 10.54 2.13 -7.81
CA PRO A 9 9.99 2.74 -6.60
C PRO A 9 8.47 2.56 -6.53
N VAL A 10 7.81 2.48 -7.70
CA VAL A 10 6.36 2.22 -7.79
C VAL A 10 6.05 0.81 -7.32
N LYS A 11 6.81 -0.20 -7.77
CA LYS A 11 6.63 -1.59 -7.28
C LYS A 11 6.85 -1.73 -5.79
N LYS A 12 7.72 -0.90 -5.18
CA LYS A 12 7.89 -0.89 -3.73
C LYS A 12 6.62 -0.39 -3.02
N LEU A 13 6.05 0.71 -3.51
CA LEU A 13 4.82 1.28 -2.96
C LEU A 13 3.62 0.34 -3.17
N GLU A 14 3.50 -0.32 -4.32
CA GLU A 14 2.44 -1.30 -4.60
C GLU A 14 2.46 -2.47 -3.60
N ARG A 15 3.66 -2.97 -3.26
CA ARG A 15 3.81 -4.03 -2.23
C ARG A 15 3.42 -3.54 -0.85
N GLU A 16 3.80 -2.32 -0.47
CA GLU A 16 3.42 -1.75 0.82
C GLU A 16 1.92 -1.51 0.90
N TYR A 17 1.30 -1.00 -0.18
CA TYR A 17 -0.15 -0.87 -0.27
C TYR A 17 -0.86 -2.21 -0.07
N ALA A 18 -0.42 -3.26 -0.78
CA ALA A 18 -1.01 -4.59 -0.66
C ALA A 18 -0.90 -5.13 0.77
N ARG A 19 0.25 -4.97 1.42
CA ARG A 19 0.48 -5.37 2.82
C ARG A 19 -0.47 -4.64 3.77
N ARG A 20 -0.62 -3.33 3.62
CA ARG A 20 -1.54 -2.52 4.46
C ARG A 20 -2.99 -2.93 4.26
N MET A 21 -3.40 -3.23 3.03
CA MET A 21 -4.75 -3.73 2.75
C MET A 21 -5.02 -5.09 3.41
N GLU A 22 -4.04 -6.00 3.39
CA GLU A 22 -4.17 -7.30 4.06
C GLU A 22 -4.31 -7.17 5.59
N GLU A 23 -3.53 -6.27 6.19
CA GLU A 23 -3.64 -5.91 7.62
C GLU A 23 -5.02 -5.29 7.92
N ALA A 24 -5.47 -4.34 7.09
CA ALA A 24 -6.77 -3.70 7.22
C ALA A 24 -7.91 -4.72 7.12
N MET A 25 -7.87 -5.66 6.17
CA MET A 25 -8.87 -6.73 6.06
C MET A 25 -8.93 -7.61 7.30
N SER A 26 -7.78 -7.87 7.93
CA SER A 26 -7.74 -8.64 9.18
C SER A 26 -8.41 -7.89 10.33
N VAL A 27 -8.22 -6.57 10.41
CA VAL A 27 -8.88 -5.69 11.38
C VAL A 27 -10.38 -5.52 11.09
N GLN A 28 -10.75 -5.47 9.81
CA GLN A 28 -12.15 -5.42 9.41
C GLN A 28 -12.90 -6.67 9.90
N ARG A 29 -12.29 -7.85 9.73
CA ARG A 29 -12.85 -9.13 10.21
C ARG A 29 -12.96 -9.21 11.72
N SER A 30 -12.10 -8.51 12.47
CA SER A 30 -12.22 -8.43 13.93
C SER A 30 -13.33 -7.46 14.38
N GLY A 31 -13.92 -6.68 13.47
CA GLY A 31 -14.99 -5.73 13.76
C GLY A 31 -14.53 -4.37 14.31
N ASP A 32 -13.21 -4.10 14.33
CA ASP A 32 -12.69 -2.81 14.80
C ASP A 32 -12.71 -1.78 13.67
N LEU A 33 -13.91 -1.20 13.46
CA LEU A 33 -14.15 -0.26 12.37
C LEU A 33 -13.33 1.02 12.48
N LYS A 34 -13.03 1.48 13.70
CA LYS A 34 -12.23 2.70 13.90
C LYS A 34 -10.79 2.47 13.45
N LYS A 35 -10.19 1.36 13.88
CA LYS A 35 -8.85 0.99 13.46
C LYS A 35 -8.78 0.67 11.97
N TYR A 36 -9.81 0.00 11.43
CA TYR A 36 -9.93 -0.25 10.00
C TYR A 36 -9.94 1.06 9.20
N ALA A 37 -10.74 2.06 9.61
CA ALA A 37 -10.81 3.35 8.92
C ALA A 37 -9.44 4.05 8.85
N VAL A 38 -8.69 4.06 9.96
CA VAL A 38 -7.32 4.62 9.99
C VAL A 38 -6.39 3.87 9.04
N MET A 39 -6.43 2.54 9.02
CA MET A 39 -5.59 1.74 8.12
C MET A 39 -5.92 1.95 6.64
N ILE A 40 -7.21 2.12 6.31
CA ILE A 40 -7.63 2.44 4.95
C ILE A 40 -7.15 3.82 4.53
N GLU A 41 -7.22 4.83 5.40
CA GLU A 41 -6.71 6.17 5.10
C GLU A 41 -5.19 6.16 4.80
N GLU A 42 -4.42 5.38 5.57
CA GLU A 42 -2.99 5.16 5.30
C GLU A 42 -2.75 4.47 3.95
N ALA A 43 -3.54 3.43 3.62
CA ALA A 43 -3.45 2.73 2.35
C ALA A 43 -3.79 3.66 1.18
N GLU A 44 -4.81 4.52 1.30
CA GLU A 44 -5.16 5.51 0.29
C GLU A 44 -4.04 6.54 0.05
N SER A 45 -3.34 6.95 1.10
CA SER A 45 -2.18 7.84 0.97
C SER A 45 -1.08 7.20 0.10
N ILE A 46 -0.83 5.90 0.27
CA ILE A 46 0.12 5.15 -0.57
C ILE A 46 -0.39 5.03 -2.00
N ALA A 47 -1.69 4.75 -2.21
CA ALA A 47 -2.30 4.68 -3.52
C ALA A 47 -2.18 6.01 -4.29
N LYS A 48 -2.35 7.15 -3.61
CA LYS A 48 -2.14 8.50 -4.19
C LYS A 48 -0.68 8.70 -4.63
N GLN A 49 0.30 8.26 -3.83
CA GLN A 49 1.71 8.33 -4.19
C GLN A 49 2.03 7.46 -5.43
N ILE A 50 1.46 6.26 -5.51
CA ILE A 50 1.58 5.39 -6.69
C ILE A 50 1.02 6.08 -7.93
N ALA A 51 -0.17 6.67 -7.83
CA ALA A 51 -0.81 7.36 -8.95
C ALA A 51 0.03 8.56 -9.43
N GLN A 52 0.57 9.36 -8.50
CA GLN A 52 1.46 10.47 -8.82
C GLN A 52 2.74 10.02 -9.54
N MET A 53 3.34 8.90 -9.12
CA MET A 53 4.53 8.36 -9.78
C MET A 53 4.26 7.72 -11.14
N LYS A 54 3.05 7.20 -11.37
CA LYS A 54 2.67 6.59 -12.66
C LYS A 54 2.23 7.61 -13.71
N ASN A 55 1.72 8.76 -13.27
CA ASN A 55 1.23 9.83 -14.15
C ASN A 55 2.28 10.93 -14.43
N GLY A 56 3.55 10.71 -14.02
CA GLY A 56 4.68 11.62 -14.22
C GLY A 56 5.66 11.16 -15.28
#